data_AF-A0A7Z9IM43-F1
#
_entry.id   AF-A0A7Z9IM43-F1
#
_cell.length_a   1.000
_cell.length_b   1.000
_cell.length_c   1.000
_cell.angle_alpha   90.00
_cell.angle_beta   90.00
_cell.angle_gamma   90.00
#
_symmetry.space_group_name_H-M   'P 1'
#
loop_
_entity.id
_entity.type
_entity.pdbx_description
1 polymer ?
#
loop_
_entity_poly.entity_id
_entity_poly.type
_entity_poly.pdbx_seq_one_letter_code
_entity_poly.pdbx_strand_id
1 'polypeptide(L)'
;ILASIPGISESFGRTLLAVMAILFAATTMDTGVRLLRYIVQEWGTIYDIPVLTGKGLSTVLAVGCCLALAFGSGGGGEGGLIIWPLFGTTNQLLAALTLLVLSVFILKQGRPTVYTLAPFSFLLFMTVWALLTQLRGFYDNEQYFLLGLDAVILVTAIWVGLESLSA
;
A
#
# COMPACT_ATOMS: atom_id res chain seq x y z
N ILE A 1 8.04 24.79 -10.83
CA ILE A 1 8.48 25.08 -9.43
C ILE A 1 9.98 25.27 -9.35
N LEU A 2 10.83 24.28 -9.70
CA LEU A 2 12.30 24.48 -9.72
C LEU A 2 12.80 25.28 -10.94
N ALA A 3 12.19 25.11 -12.12
CA ALA A 3 12.54 25.82 -13.34
C ALA A 3 12.17 27.33 -13.34
N SER A 4 11.40 27.77 -12.34
CA SER A 4 10.93 29.14 -12.17
C SER A 4 11.65 29.88 -11.03
N ILE A 5 12.70 29.29 -10.44
CA ILE A 5 13.49 29.93 -9.40
C ILE A 5 14.43 30.95 -10.06
N PRO A 6 14.39 32.25 -9.65
CA PRO A 6 15.31 33.25 -10.16
C PRO A 6 16.76 32.85 -9.91
N GLY A 7 17.59 32.83 -10.96
CA GLY A 7 19.02 32.50 -10.86
C GLY A 7 19.39 31.07 -11.28
N ILE A 8 18.42 30.21 -11.59
CA ILE A 8 18.67 28.86 -12.15
C ILE A 8 18.23 28.84 -13.61
N SER A 9 19.06 28.30 -14.52
CA SER A 9 18.66 28.12 -15.90
C SER A 9 17.52 27.10 -16.00
N GLU A 10 16.53 27.37 -16.85
CA GLU A 10 15.35 26.51 -16.99
C GLU A 10 15.73 25.06 -17.36
N SER A 11 16.78 24.89 -18.17
CA SER A 11 17.35 23.60 -18.55
C SER A 11 17.94 22.84 -17.36
N PHE A 12 18.63 23.53 -16.45
CA PHE A 12 19.15 22.92 -15.22
C PHE A 12 18.01 22.52 -14.28
N GLY A 13 17.01 23.39 -14.10
CA GLY A 13 15.84 23.11 -13.25
C GLY A 13 15.04 21.90 -13.73
N ARG A 14 14.84 21.75 -15.05
CA ARG A 14 14.18 20.56 -15.65
C ARG A 14 15.00 19.29 -15.42
N THR A 15 16.30 19.34 -15.62
CA THR A 15 17.20 18.19 -15.42
C THR A 15 17.21 17.75 -13.96
N LEU A 16 17.32 18.70 -13.03
CA LEU A 16 17.30 18.41 -11.60
C LEU A 16 15.99 17.74 -11.17
N LEU A 17 14.84 18.24 -11.64
CA LEU A 17 13.53 17.69 -11.30
C LEU A 17 13.37 16.27 -11.85
N ALA A 18 13.82 16.02 -13.09
CA ALA A 18 13.83 14.69 -13.68
C ALA A 18 14.71 13.72 -12.87
N VAL A 19 15.94 14.12 -12.51
CA VAL A 19 16.85 13.28 -11.72
C VAL A 19 16.26 13.00 -10.34
N MET A 20 15.68 13.98 -9.66
CA MET A 20 15.02 13.78 -8.37
C MET A 20 13.87 12.77 -8.47
N ALA A 21 13.01 12.89 -9.49
CA ALA A 21 11.89 11.97 -9.70
C ALA A 21 12.39 10.54 -10.00
N ILE A 22 13.41 10.40 -10.86
CA ILE A 22 14.00 9.09 -11.21
C ILE A 22 14.67 8.45 -10.00
N LEU A 23 15.47 9.19 -9.24
CA LEU A 23 16.17 8.67 -8.06
C LEU A 23 15.21 8.28 -6.94
N PHE A 24 14.15 9.06 -6.74
CA PHE A 24 13.08 8.72 -5.80
C PHE A 24 12.40 7.41 -6.22
N ALA A 25 11.97 7.32 -7.48
CA ALA A 25 11.34 6.11 -8.01
C ALA A 25 12.27 4.89 -7.91
N ALA A 26 13.55 5.03 -8.26
CA ALA A 26 14.53 3.95 -8.20
C ALA A 26 14.77 3.45 -6.76
N THR A 27 14.91 4.37 -5.80
CA THR A 27 15.16 4.02 -4.39
C THR A 27 13.95 3.36 -3.74
N THR A 28 12.75 3.89 -4.02
CA THR A 28 11.49 3.29 -3.56
C THR A 28 11.27 1.91 -4.19
N MET A 29 11.59 1.74 -5.47
CA MET A 29 11.47 0.45 -6.16
C MET A 29 12.43 -0.60 -5.58
N ASP A 30 13.71 -0.25 -5.39
CA ASP A 30 14.69 -1.18 -4.80
C ASP A 30 14.26 -1.64 -3.40
N THR A 31 13.80 -0.70 -2.58
CA THR A 31 13.32 -1.00 -1.22
C THR A 31 12.04 -1.83 -1.27
N GLY A 32 11.08 -1.46 -2.13
CA GLY A 32 9.78 -2.14 -2.25
C GLY A 32 9.90 -3.59 -2.72
N VAL A 33 10.66 -3.84 -3.80
CA VAL A 33 10.90 -5.20 -4.31
C VAL A 33 11.61 -6.06 -3.27
N ARG A 34 12.54 -5.46 -2.52
CA ARG A 34 13.25 -6.15 -1.44
C ARG A 34 12.31 -6.56 -0.30
N LEU A 35 11.41 -5.69 0.14
CA LEU A 35 10.41 -5.99 1.17
C LEU A 35 9.42 -7.06 0.70
N LEU A 36 8.90 -6.95 -0.53
CA LEU A 36 8.06 -7.98 -1.15
C LEU A 36 8.74 -9.35 -1.17
N ARG A 37 10.02 -9.37 -1.54
CA ARG A 37 10.81 -10.60 -1.50
C ARG A 37 10.88 -11.18 -0.09
N TYR A 38 11.10 -10.37 0.93
CA TYR A 38 11.13 -10.84 2.31
C TYR A 38 9.79 -11.46 2.73
N ILE A 39 8.66 -10.84 2.37
CA ILE A 39 7.32 -11.40 2.61
C ILE A 39 7.16 -12.77 1.92
N VAL A 40 7.61 -12.90 0.67
CA VAL A 40 7.55 -14.18 -0.07
C VAL A 40 8.44 -15.24 0.59
N GLN A 41 9.62 -14.87 1.08
CA GLN A 41 10.50 -15.78 1.80
C GLN A 41 9.94 -16.20 3.17
N GLU A 42 9.26 -15.29 3.86
CA GLU A 42 8.54 -15.59 5.10
C GLU A 42 7.42 -16.59 4.85
N TRP A 43 6.64 -16.43 3.78
CA TRP A 43 5.65 -17.44 3.37
C TRP A 43 6.30 -18.80 3.07
N GLY A 44 7.43 -18.80 2.35
CA GLY A 44 8.19 -20.03 2.10
C GLY A 44 8.63 -20.73 3.39
N THR A 45 8.89 -19.98 4.46
CA THR A 45 9.28 -20.53 5.76
C THR A 45 8.06 -21.00 6.57
N ILE A 46 6.96 -20.24 6.57
CA ILE A 46 5.73 -20.56 7.32
C ILE A 46 5.04 -21.80 6.74
N TYR A 47 5.01 -21.93 5.42
CA TYR A 47 4.34 -23.03 4.71
C TYR A 47 5.28 -24.18 4.33
N ASP A 48 6.54 -24.17 4.79
CA ASP A 48 7.57 -25.18 4.52
C ASP A 48 7.80 -25.46 3.02
N ILE A 49 7.87 -24.39 2.21
CA ILE A 49 8.11 -24.45 0.77
C ILE A 49 9.56 -23.99 0.50
N PRO A 50 10.55 -24.91 0.43
CA PRO A 50 11.98 -24.57 0.33
C PRO A 50 12.34 -23.84 -0.97
N VAL A 51 11.48 -23.91 -1.98
CA VAL A 51 11.67 -23.26 -3.28
C VAL A 51 11.45 -21.73 -3.19
N LEU A 52 10.67 -21.27 -2.21
CA LEU A 52 10.36 -19.84 -1.99
C LEU A 52 11.34 -19.14 -1.04
N THR A 53 12.15 -19.89 -0.29
CA THR A 53 13.15 -19.33 0.63
C THR A 53 14.40 -18.82 -0.10
N GLY A 54 14.67 -19.33 -1.31
CA GLY A 54 15.80 -18.92 -2.14
C GLY A 54 15.66 -17.51 -2.71
N LYS A 55 16.78 -16.78 -2.87
CA LYS A 55 16.81 -15.40 -3.37
C LYS A 55 16.32 -15.25 -4.82
N GLY A 56 16.51 -16.27 -5.66
CA GLY A 56 16.19 -16.20 -7.09
C GLY A 56 14.68 -16.13 -7.34
N LEU A 57 13.96 -17.20 -7.04
CA LEU A 57 12.53 -17.30 -7.32
C LEU A 57 11.71 -16.26 -6.55
N SER A 58 12.06 -15.98 -5.29
CA SER A 58 11.38 -14.95 -4.49
C SER A 58 11.51 -13.55 -5.11
N THR A 59 12.66 -13.21 -5.70
CA THR A 59 12.84 -11.93 -6.42
C THR A 59 12.02 -11.91 -7.71
N VAL A 60 12.00 -13.00 -8.47
CA VAL A 60 11.20 -13.08 -9.71
C VAL A 60 9.71 -12.95 -9.41
N LEU A 61 9.22 -13.59 -8.34
CA LEU A 61 7.84 -13.45 -7.89
C LEU A 61 7.54 -12.03 -7.41
N ALA A 62 8.42 -11.42 -6.61
CA ALA A 62 8.26 -10.05 -6.14
C ALA A 62 8.15 -9.06 -7.32
N VAL A 63 9.09 -9.14 -8.28
CA VAL A 63 9.08 -8.30 -9.49
C VAL A 63 7.85 -8.61 -10.36
N GLY A 64 7.49 -9.88 -10.51
CA GLY A 64 6.31 -10.33 -11.25
C GLY A 64 5.02 -9.74 -10.70
N CYS A 65 4.85 -9.73 -9.38
CA CYS A 65 3.70 -9.09 -8.72
C CYS A 65 3.67 -7.58 -8.98
N CYS A 66 4.81 -6.89 -8.91
CA CYS A 66 4.88 -5.46 -9.23
C CYS A 66 4.50 -5.18 -10.69
N LEU A 67 5.00 -5.98 -11.63
CA LEU A 67 4.67 -5.84 -13.05
C LEU A 67 3.19 -6.15 -13.31
N ALA A 68 2.64 -7.19 -12.69
CA ALA A 68 1.24 -7.55 -12.80
C ALA A 68 0.32 -6.42 -12.30
N LEU A 69 0.68 -5.77 -11.19
CA LEU A 69 -0.04 -4.58 -10.71
C LEU A 69 0.10 -3.40 -11.67
N ALA A 70 1.32 -3.11 -12.12
CA ALA A 70 1.60 -1.96 -12.98
C ALA A 70 0.90 -2.04 -14.35
N PHE A 71 0.87 -3.23 -14.97
CA PHE A 71 0.27 -3.43 -16.29
C PHE A 71 -1.18 -3.96 -16.23
N GLY A 72 -1.58 -4.62 -15.14
CA GLY A 72 -2.95 -5.11 -14.92
C GLY A 72 -3.96 -4.00 -14.65
N SER A 73 -3.51 -2.79 -14.34
CA SER A 73 -4.35 -1.60 -14.13
C SER A 73 -4.57 -0.77 -15.42
N GLY A 74 -3.88 -1.07 -16.53
CA GLY A 74 -4.05 -0.41 -17.83
C GLY A 74 -2.74 -0.29 -18.62
N GLY A 75 -2.78 -0.64 -19.91
CA GLY A 75 -1.57 -0.75 -20.76
C GLY A 75 -0.92 0.57 -21.22
N GLY A 76 -1.54 1.73 -20.96
CA GLY A 76 -1.14 3.03 -21.53
C GLY A 76 -0.27 3.93 -20.64
N GLY A 77 0.18 3.47 -19.47
CA GLY A 77 0.89 4.30 -18.49
C GLY A 77 -0.03 5.10 -17.54
N GLU A 78 -1.34 5.05 -17.74
CA GLU A 78 -2.37 5.58 -16.82
C GLU A 78 -2.60 4.68 -15.59
N GLY A 79 -2.08 3.45 -15.60
CA GLY A 79 -2.25 2.49 -14.52
C GLY A 79 -1.85 3.04 -13.15
N GLY A 80 -0.84 3.91 -13.08
CA GLY A 80 -0.44 4.57 -11.84
C GLY A 80 -1.53 5.46 -11.23
N LEU A 81 -2.30 6.19 -12.06
CA LEU A 81 -3.41 7.03 -11.59
C LEU A 81 -4.59 6.18 -11.11
N ILE A 82 -4.78 5.01 -11.72
CA ILE A 82 -5.87 4.08 -11.40
C ILE A 82 -5.56 3.28 -10.11
N ILE A 83 -4.29 2.94 -9.86
CA ILE A 83 -3.84 2.28 -8.61
C ILE A 83 -3.81 3.25 -7.42
N TRP A 84 -3.68 4.56 -7.67
CA TRP A 84 -3.49 5.55 -6.60
C TRP A 84 -4.50 5.47 -5.45
N PRO A 85 -5.81 5.29 -5.68
CA PRO A 85 -6.75 5.23 -4.57
C PRO A 85 -6.63 3.92 -3.77
N LEU A 86 -6.23 2.80 -4.40
CA LEU A 86 -5.89 1.54 -3.68
C LEU A 86 -4.68 1.74 -2.76
N PHE A 87 -3.68 2.50 -3.21
CA PHE A 87 -2.54 2.88 -2.37
C PHE A 87 -3.00 3.71 -1.16
N GLY A 88 -3.93 4.65 -1.38
CA GLY A 88 -4.54 5.46 -0.33
C GLY A 88 -5.25 4.61 0.73
N THR A 89 -6.16 3.72 0.33
CA THR A 89 -6.92 2.86 1.24
C THR A 89 -6.04 1.84 1.96
N THR A 90 -5.04 1.28 1.30
CA THR A 90 -4.06 0.37 1.93
C THR A 90 -3.25 1.09 3.03
N ASN A 91 -2.82 2.33 2.80
CA ASN A 91 -2.10 3.11 3.81
C ASN A 91 -2.98 3.46 5.01
N GLN A 92 -4.26 3.75 4.76
CA GLN A 92 -5.23 3.97 5.83
C GLN A 92 -5.42 2.69 6.66
N LEU A 93 -5.53 1.53 6.02
CA LEU A 93 -5.63 0.25 6.73
C LEU A 93 -4.39 -0.04 7.59
N LEU A 94 -3.18 0.23 7.09
CA LEU A 94 -1.94 0.08 7.87
C LEU A 94 -1.90 1.05 9.07
N ALA A 95 -2.38 2.28 8.89
CA ALA A 95 -2.52 3.25 9.97
C ALA A 95 -3.54 2.77 11.02
N ALA A 96 -4.68 2.21 10.60
CA ALA A 96 -5.67 1.63 11.49
C ALA A 96 -5.09 0.45 12.29
N LEU A 97 -4.37 -0.46 11.63
CA LEU A 97 -3.70 -1.58 12.31
C LEU A 97 -2.68 -1.10 13.34
N THR A 98 -1.90 -0.06 13.01
CA THR A 98 -0.92 0.52 13.94
C THR A 98 -1.61 1.12 15.16
N LEU A 99 -2.69 1.89 14.96
CA LEU A 99 -3.47 2.46 16.07
C LEU A 99 -4.10 1.37 16.93
N LEU A 100 -4.59 0.28 16.33
CA LEU A 100 -5.12 -0.87 17.06
C LEU A 100 -4.05 -1.49 17.98
N VAL A 101 -2.87 -1.76 17.44
CA VAL A 101 -1.74 -2.30 18.22
C VAL A 101 -1.38 -1.36 19.37
N LEU A 102 -1.33 -0.05 19.12
CA LEU A 102 -1.09 0.96 20.17
C LEU A 102 -2.21 0.99 21.21
N SER A 103 -3.48 0.87 20.81
CA SER A 103 -4.62 0.78 21.72
C SER A 103 -4.50 -0.43 22.65
N VAL A 104 -4.20 -1.61 22.11
CA VAL A 104 -3.99 -2.84 22.91
C VAL A 104 -2.78 -2.69 23.84
N PHE A 105 -1.70 -2.08 23.37
CA PHE A 105 -0.51 -1.83 24.20
C PHE A 105 -0.81 -0.89 25.37
N ILE A 106 -1.51 0.23 25.14
CA ILE A 106 -1.92 1.19 26.17
C ILE A 106 -2.93 0.54 27.14
N LEU A 107 -3.84 -0.30 26.63
CA LEU A 107 -4.79 -1.05 27.43
C LEU A 107 -4.07 -1.95 28.44
N LYS A 108 -3.04 -2.67 27.99
CA LYS A 108 -2.19 -3.52 28.86
C LYS A 108 -1.40 -2.73 29.90
N GLN A 109 -1.17 -1.42 29.69
CA GLN A 109 -0.55 -0.54 30.67
C GLN A 109 -1.56 0.10 31.65
N GLY A 110 -2.87 -0.18 31.52
CA GLY A 110 -3.91 0.39 32.38
C GLY A 110 -4.14 1.89 32.19
N ARG A 111 -3.76 2.44 31.03
CA ARG A 111 -3.91 3.87 30.70
C ARG A 111 -5.16 4.08 29.82
N PRO A 112 -5.74 5.30 29.79
CA PRO A 112 -6.93 5.55 28.98
C PRO A 112 -6.66 5.35 27.49
N THR A 113 -7.37 4.40 26.88
CA THR A 113 -7.23 4.02 25.45
C THR A 113 -8.04 4.90 24.50
N VAL A 114 -8.89 5.80 25.03
CA VAL A 114 -9.78 6.67 24.23
C VAL A 114 -9.00 7.48 23.19
N TYR A 115 -7.80 7.95 23.54
CA TYR A 115 -6.98 8.78 22.66
C TYR A 115 -6.41 8.04 21.44
N THR A 116 -6.38 6.70 21.45
CA THR A 116 -5.97 5.88 20.31
C THR A 116 -7.15 5.17 19.64
N LEU A 117 -8.15 4.74 20.42
CA LEU A 117 -9.35 4.08 19.90
C LEU A 117 -10.28 5.02 19.12
N ALA A 118 -10.41 6.28 19.54
CA ALA A 118 -11.23 7.25 18.82
C ALA A 118 -10.69 7.53 17.40
N PRO A 119 -9.40 7.90 17.21
CA PRO A 119 -8.86 8.08 15.86
C PRO A 119 -8.83 6.78 15.07
N PHE A 120 -8.59 5.63 15.70
CA PHE A 120 -8.71 4.31 15.07
C PHE A 120 -10.10 4.09 14.46
N SER A 121 -11.16 4.29 15.26
CA SER A 121 -12.53 4.04 14.84
C SER A 121 -12.94 4.93 13.68
N PHE A 122 -12.57 6.21 13.75
CA PHE A 122 -12.80 7.17 12.66
C PHE A 122 -12.06 6.78 11.38
N LEU A 123 -10.78 6.42 11.49
CA LEU A 123 -9.95 6.09 10.34
C LEU A 123 -10.42 4.79 9.69
N LEU A 124 -10.78 3.78 10.49
CA LEU A 124 -11.35 2.52 9.99
C LEU A 124 -12.68 2.76 9.27
N PHE A 125 -13.58 3.58 9.83
CA PHE A 125 -14.83 3.96 9.17
C PHE A 125 -14.57 4.63 7.81
N MET A 126 -13.67 5.61 7.76
CA MET A 126 -13.30 6.30 6.52
C MET A 126 -12.69 5.33 5.50
N THR A 127 -11.88 4.37 5.95
CA THR A 127 -11.25 3.35 5.09
C THR A 127 -12.31 2.46 4.44
N VAL A 128 -13.24 1.92 5.24
CA VAL A 128 -14.33 1.07 4.73
C VAL A 128 -15.23 1.85 3.78
N TRP A 129 -15.56 3.11 4.11
CA TRP A 129 -16.34 3.98 3.23
C TRP A 129 -15.65 4.23 1.88
N ALA A 130 -14.34 4.53 1.91
CA ALA A 130 -13.55 4.74 0.71
C ALA A 130 -13.49 3.47 -0.16
N LEU A 131 -13.24 2.31 0.45
CA LEU A 131 -13.21 1.01 -0.24
C LEU A 131 -14.57 0.68 -0.88
N LEU A 132 -15.69 0.86 -0.17
CA LEU A 132 -17.02 0.62 -0.77
C LEU A 132 -17.32 1.53 -1.97
N THR A 133 -16.90 2.80 -1.88
CA THR A 133 -17.05 3.76 -2.99
C THR A 133 -16.17 3.37 -4.17
N GLN A 134 -14.94 2.94 -3.89
CA GLN A 134 -13.95 2.52 -4.87
C GLN A 134 -14.35 1.21 -5.56
N LEU A 135 -14.86 0.23 -4.81
CA LEU A 135 -15.38 -1.04 -5.32
C LEU A 135 -16.45 -0.84 -6.39
N ARG A 136 -17.41 0.06 -6.13
CA ARG A 136 -18.44 0.43 -7.11
C ARG A 136 -17.83 1.10 -8.33
N GLY A 137 -16.89 2.04 -8.14
CA GLY A 137 -16.19 2.69 -9.23
C GLY A 137 -15.44 1.70 -10.13
N PHE A 138 -14.75 0.71 -9.56
CA PHE A 138 -14.06 -0.32 -10.34
C PHE A 138 -15.01 -1.29 -11.05
N TYR A 139 -16.18 -1.56 -10.46
CA TYR A 139 -17.21 -2.36 -11.08
C TYR A 139 -17.80 -1.66 -12.31
N ASP A 140 -18.16 -0.39 -12.15
CA ASP A 140 -18.77 0.42 -13.22
C ASP A 140 -17.79 0.68 -14.39
N ASN A 141 -16.48 0.72 -14.11
CA ASN A 141 -15.43 0.89 -15.12
C ASN A 141 -14.88 -0.43 -15.70
N GLU A 142 -15.50 -1.58 -15.38
CA GLU A 142 -15.10 -2.92 -15.84
C GLU A 142 -13.63 -3.32 -15.49
N GLN A 143 -13.08 -2.73 -14.43
CA GLN A 143 -11.70 -2.96 -13.99
C GLN A 143 -11.61 -4.15 -13.03
N TYR A 144 -11.93 -5.34 -13.52
CA TYR A 144 -12.09 -6.55 -12.69
C TYR A 144 -10.85 -6.94 -11.87
N PHE A 145 -9.64 -6.71 -12.38
CA PHE A 145 -8.40 -6.99 -11.66
C PHE A 145 -8.26 -6.10 -10.41
N LEU A 146 -8.48 -4.79 -10.56
CA LEU A 146 -8.41 -3.83 -9.46
C LEU A 146 -9.58 -4.00 -8.48
N LEU A 147 -10.77 -4.35 -8.99
CA LEU A 147 -11.93 -4.71 -8.17
C LEU A 147 -11.62 -5.89 -7.25
N GLY A 148 -10.96 -6.94 -7.77
CA GLY A 148 -10.57 -8.08 -6.97
C GLY A 148 -9.58 -7.71 -5.85
N LEU A 149 -8.60 -6.86 -6.15
CA LEU A 149 -7.64 -6.38 -5.17
C LEU A 149 -8.33 -5.51 -4.09
N ASP A 150 -9.22 -4.62 -4.49
CA ASP A 150 -10.01 -3.77 -3.60
C ASP A 150 -10.89 -4.59 -2.66
N ALA A 151 -11.54 -5.63 -3.18
CA ALA A 151 -12.34 -6.55 -2.38
C ALA A 151 -11.51 -7.29 -1.31
N VAL A 152 -10.28 -7.70 -1.64
CA VAL A 152 -9.36 -8.32 -0.65
C VAL A 152 -9.01 -7.33 0.46
N ILE A 153 -8.75 -6.07 0.13
CA ILE A 153 -8.44 -5.03 1.12
C ILE A 153 -9.68 -4.74 1.97
N LEU A 154 -10.88 -4.69 1.39
CA LEU A 154 -12.14 -4.52 2.11
C LEU A 154 -12.39 -5.65 3.12
N VAL A 155 -12.20 -6.90 2.70
CA VAL A 155 -12.31 -8.06 3.62
C VAL A 155 -11.29 -7.93 4.77
N THR A 156 -10.06 -7.53 4.46
CA THR A 156 -9.02 -7.33 5.48
C THR A 156 -9.37 -6.19 6.44
N ALA A 157 -9.93 -5.09 5.94
CA ALA A 157 -10.38 -3.97 6.76
C ALA A 157 -11.52 -4.36 7.70
N ILE A 158 -12.50 -5.12 7.21
CA ILE A 158 -13.58 -5.67 8.03
C ILE A 158 -13.02 -6.61 9.09
N TRP A 159 -12.08 -7.50 8.72
CA TRP A 159 -11.41 -8.39 9.66
C TRP A 159 -10.74 -7.61 10.79
N VAL A 160 -9.93 -6.60 10.48
CA VAL A 160 -9.26 -5.76 11.49
C VAL A 160 -10.28 -5.09 12.41
N GLY A 161 -11.42 -4.64 11.85
CA GLY A 161 -12.53 -4.11 12.63
C GLY A 161 -13.13 -5.12 13.61
N LEU A 162 -13.37 -6.35 13.17
CA LEU A 162 -13.88 -7.42 14.03
C LEU A 162 -12.87 -7.80 15.12
N GLU A 163 -11.59 -7.93 14.77
CA GLU A 163 -10.52 -8.23 15.73
C GLU A 163 -10.46 -7.15 16.83
N SER A 164 -10.60 -5.88 16.45
CA SER A 164 -10.59 -4.76 17.41
C SER A 164 -11.75 -4.76 18.39
N LEU A 165 -12.89 -5.33 18.02
CA LEU A 165 -14.04 -5.48 18.92
C LEU A 165 -13.86 -6.66 19.88
N SER A 166 -13.01 -7.63 19.52
CA SER A 166 -12.73 -8.81 20.33
C SER A 166 -11.58 -8.62 21.32
N ALA A 167 -10.71 -7.64 21.09
CA ALA A 167 -9.52 -7.32 21.88
C ALA A 167 -9.80 -6.39 23.06
#